data_AF-X1F8T7-F1
#
_entry.id   AF-X1F8T7-F1
#
_cell.length_a   1.000
_cell.length_b   1.000
_cell.length_c   1.000
_cell.angle_alpha   90.00
_cell.angle_beta   90.00
_cell.angle_gamma   90.00
#
_symmetry.space_group_name_H-M   'P 1'
#
loop_
_entity.id
_entity.type
_entity.pdbx_description
1 polymer ?
#
loop_
_entity_poly.entity_id
_entity_poly.type
_entity_poly.pdbx_seq_one_letter_code
_entity_poly.pdbx_strand_id
1 'polypeptide(L)'
;FSLPFCLALALSERAVTVSQFTDEKVKEPKIVALMEKVKIIPAPELRPTGDTARPHIVEITLKGGKRIVSEGVDFPRGSIENPIPDEELVPGLKLLLQ
;
A
#
# COMPACT_ATOMS: atom_id res chain seq x y z
N PHE A 1 -12.97 0.97 2.17
CA PHE A 1 -11.53 1.06 2.48
C PHE A 1 -11.00 -0.33 2.82
N SER A 2 -9.91 -0.81 2.20
CA SER A 2 -9.36 -2.18 2.40
C SER A 2 -7.85 -2.23 2.14
N LEU A 3 -7.04 -2.32 3.20
CA LEU A 3 -5.58 -2.50 3.08
C LEU A 3 -5.18 -3.83 2.41
N PRO A 4 -5.84 -4.98 2.69
CA PRO A 4 -5.54 -6.22 1.99
C PRO A 4 -5.68 -6.10 0.48
N PHE A 5 -6.71 -5.39 0.00
CA PHE A 5 -6.92 -5.19 -1.44
C PHE A 5 -5.82 -4.32 -2.05
N CYS A 6 -5.46 -3.20 -1.40
CA CYS A 6 -4.36 -2.34 -1.86
C CYS A 6 -3.02 -3.11 -1.94
N LEU A 7 -2.71 -3.93 -0.94
CA LEU A 7 -1.49 -4.73 -0.93
C LEU A 7 -1.52 -5.84 -1.98
N ALA A 8 -2.68 -6.46 -2.21
CA ALA A 8 -2.84 -7.47 -3.26
C ALA A 8 -2.61 -6.87 -4.66
N LEU A 9 -3.12 -5.66 -4.93
CA LEU A 9 -2.85 -4.94 -6.18
C LEU A 9 -1.36 -4.60 -6.32
N ALA A 10 -0.76 -4.00 -5.29
CA ALA A 10 0.66 -3.65 -5.29
C ALA A 10 1.56 -4.87 -5.58
N LEU A 11 1.26 -6.03 -4.98
CA LEU A 11 2.01 -7.26 -5.22
C LEU A 11 1.72 -7.92 -6.57
N SER A 12 0.47 -7.85 -7.04
CA SER A 12 0.04 -8.49 -8.29
C SER A 12 0.49 -7.72 -9.53
N GLU A 13 0.41 -6.40 -9.49
CA GLU A 13 0.47 -5.50 -10.65
C GLU A 13 1.52 -4.39 -10.50
N ARG A 14 2.21 -4.30 -9.36
CA ARG A 14 3.22 -3.27 -9.07
C ARG A 14 2.70 -1.84 -9.16
N ALA A 15 1.39 -1.66 -9.08
CA ALA A 15 0.71 -0.37 -9.11
C ALA A 15 -0.60 -0.44 -8.33
N VAL A 16 -1.00 0.70 -7.75
CA VAL A 16 -2.31 0.93 -7.14
C VAL A 16 -2.87 2.23 -7.73
N THR A 17 -3.86 2.13 -8.60
CA THR A 17 -4.47 3.24 -9.33
C THR A 17 -5.98 3.28 -9.11
N VAL A 18 -6.58 4.45 -9.31
CA VAL A 18 -8.03 4.64 -9.11
C VAL A 18 -8.86 3.73 -10.02
N SER A 19 -8.42 3.49 -11.25
CA SER A 19 -9.10 2.64 -12.22
C SER A 19 -9.18 1.15 -11.81
N GLN A 20 -8.37 0.70 -10.86
CA GLN A 20 -8.41 -0.67 -10.36
C GLN A 20 -9.48 -0.89 -9.27
N PHE A 21 -10.13 0.16 -8.76
CA PHE A 21 -11.15 0.02 -7.72
C PHE A 21 -12.53 -0.30 -8.32
N THR A 22 -12.66 -1.49 -8.89
CA THR A 22 -13.92 -2.01 -9.46
C THR A 22 -14.40 -3.28 -8.77
N ASP A 23 -15.70 -3.58 -8.92
CA ASP A 23 -16.35 -4.77 -8.35
C ASP A 23 -15.83 -6.07 -8.97
N GLU A 24 -15.39 -6.03 -10.22
CA GLU A 24 -14.77 -7.16 -10.90
C GLU A 24 -13.37 -7.40 -10.33
N LYS A 25 -12.60 -6.32 -10.16
CA LYS A 25 -11.20 -6.39 -9.73
C LYS A 25 -11.05 -7.00 -8.35
N VAL A 26 -11.92 -6.61 -7.41
CA VAL A 26 -11.91 -7.16 -6.04
C VAL A 26 -12.29 -8.66 -5.99
N LYS A 27 -13.00 -9.16 -7.00
CA LYS A 27 -13.42 -10.57 -7.11
C LYS A 27 -12.45 -11.43 -7.91
N GLU A 28 -11.42 -10.86 -8.53
CA GLU A 28 -10.44 -11.62 -9.30
C GLU A 28 -9.76 -12.71 -8.41
N PRO A 29 -9.76 -13.99 -8.81
CA PRO A 29 -9.26 -15.07 -7.97
C PRO A 29 -7.81 -14.88 -7.47
N LYS A 30 -6.95 -14.29 -8.31
CA LYS A 30 -5.55 -13.98 -7.93
C LYS A 30 -5.48 -12.92 -6.83
N ILE A 31 -6.34 -11.91 -6.91
CA ILE A 31 -6.40 -10.82 -5.92
C ILE A 31 -6.96 -11.34 -4.61
N VAL A 32 -8.07 -12.09 -4.65
CA VAL A 32 -8.66 -12.74 -3.46
C VAL A 32 -7.62 -13.62 -2.75
N ALA A 33 -6.91 -14.47 -3.49
CA ALA A 33 -5.89 -15.36 -2.92
C ALA A 33 -4.67 -14.63 -2.31
N LEU A 34 -4.40 -13.38 -2.72
CA LEU A 34 -3.39 -12.53 -2.09
C LEU A 34 -3.95 -11.83 -0.85
N MET A 35 -5.17 -11.31 -0.93
CA MET A 35 -5.86 -10.67 0.20
C MET A 35 -5.96 -11.61 1.41
N GLU A 36 -6.28 -12.88 1.19
CA GLU A 36 -6.36 -13.91 2.25
C GLU A 36 -5.05 -14.15 3.00
N LYS A 37 -3.91 -13.76 2.40
CA LYS A 37 -2.58 -13.91 3.02
C LYS A 37 -2.16 -12.68 3.83
N VAL A 38 -2.86 -11.56 3.67
CA VAL A 38 -2.54 -10.31 4.36
C VAL A 38 -3.09 -10.38 5.78
N LYS A 39 -2.23 -10.12 6.76
CA LYS A 39 -2.61 -9.96 8.17
C LYS A 39 -2.12 -8.61 8.65
N ILE A 40 -3.02 -7.86 9.27
CA ILE A 40 -2.68 -6.58 9.92
C ILE A 40 -2.46 -6.88 11.39
N ILE A 41 -1.26 -6.63 11.86
CA ILE A 41 -0.85 -6.95 13.23
C ILE A 41 -0.54 -5.62 13.93
N PRO A 42 -1.17 -5.33 15.09
CA PRO A 42 -0.78 -4.19 15.90
C PRO A 42 0.66 -4.33 16.38
N ALA A 43 1.46 -3.27 16.19
CA ALA A 43 2.87 -3.19 16.56
C ALA A 43 3.04 -2.06 17.59
N PRO A 44 3.06 -2.34 18.90
CA PRO A 44 3.13 -1.33 19.96
C PRO A 44 4.35 -0.40 19.90
N GLU A 45 5.40 -0.82 19.20
CA GLU A 45 6.63 -0.08 18.91
C GLU A 45 6.43 0.98 17.81
N LEU A 46 5.47 0.78 16.90
CA LEU A 46 5.14 1.72 15.82
C LEU A 46 4.11 2.73 16.32
N ARG A 47 4.56 3.67 17.16
CA ARG A 47 3.69 4.69 17.75
C ARG A 47 3.63 5.94 16.87
N PRO A 48 2.45 6.40 16.44
CA PRO A 48 2.34 7.62 15.67
C PRO A 48 2.77 8.83 16.50
N THR A 49 3.62 9.67 15.92
CA THR A 49 4.05 10.95 16.49
C THR A 49 3.46 12.09 15.68
N GLY A 50 2.28 12.57 16.08
CA GLY A 50 1.53 13.62 15.37
C GLY A 50 0.35 13.09 14.54
N ASP A 51 -0.45 14.03 14.02
CA ASP A 51 -1.77 13.73 13.44
C ASP A 51 -1.71 13.04 12.08
N THR A 52 -0.66 13.29 11.31
CA THR A 52 -0.41 12.73 9.96
C THR A 52 0.39 11.43 9.99
N ALA A 53 1.03 11.11 11.12
CA ALA A 53 1.87 9.93 11.26
C ALA A 53 1.03 8.64 11.12
N ARG A 54 1.50 7.72 10.28
CA ARG A 54 0.90 6.40 10.06
C ARG A 54 2.05 5.38 9.98
N PRO A 55 2.75 5.12 11.10
CA PRO A 55 3.92 4.26 11.09
C PRO A 55 3.55 2.83 10.73
N HIS A 56 4.29 2.25 9.78
CA HIS A 56 4.06 0.88 9.33
C HIS A 56 5.34 0.23 8.80
N ILE A 57 5.37 -1.10 8.91
CA ILE A 57 6.37 -1.99 8.31
C ILE A 57 5.61 -3.11 7.59
N VAL A 58 6.12 -3.56 6.45
CA VAL A 58 5.58 -4.70 5.70
C VAL A 58 6.58 -5.85 5.76
N GLU A 59 6.12 -7.01 6.24
CA GLU A 59 6.86 -8.27 6.17
C GLU A 59 6.22 -9.21 5.15
N ILE A 60 7.04 -9.76 4.25
CA ILE A 60 6.63 -10.77 3.26
C ILE A 60 7.44 -12.04 3.49
N THR A 61 6.74 -13.16 3.70
CA THR A 61 7.35 -14.50 3.69
C THR A 61 7.15 -15.14 2.31
N LEU A 62 8.25 -15.42 1.61
CA LEU A 62 8.24 -16.08 0.31
C LEU A 62 8.05 -17.59 0.43
N LYS A 63 7.63 -18.23 -0.67
CA LYS A 63 7.68 -19.68 -0.80
C LYS A 63 9.13 -20.13 -0.62
N GLY A 64 9.39 -21.00 0.37
CA GLY A 64 10.74 -21.35 0.82
C GLY A 64 11.16 -20.72 2.15
N GLY A 65 10.30 -19.92 2.78
CA GLY A 65 10.48 -19.44 4.15
C GLY A 65 11.35 -18.19 4.30
N LYS A 66 11.97 -17.70 3.21
CA LYS A 66 12.71 -16.43 3.23
C LYS A 66 11.77 -15.28 3.57
N ARG A 67 12.13 -14.51 4.59
CA ARG A 67 11.43 -13.29 5.02
C ARG A 67 12.12 -12.06 4.45
N ILE A 68 11.31 -11.09 4.02
CA ILE A 68 11.74 -9.76 3.58
C ILE A 68 10.94 -8.75 4.40
N VAL A 69 11.63 -7.81 5.03
CA VAL A 69 11.03 -6.75 5.84
C VAL A 69 11.32 -5.44 5.15
N SER A 70 10.31 -4.59 4.99
CA SER A 70 10.49 -3.23 4.46
C SER A 70 11.23 -2.36 5.46
N GLU A 71 11.74 -1.22 4.99
CA GLU A 71 12.05 -0.11 5.89
C GLU A 71 10.76 0.37 6.59
N GLY A 72 10.92 0.94 7.77
CA GLY A 72 9.83 1.59 8.49
C GLY A 72 9.47 2.93 7.86
N VAL A 73 8.19 3.17 7.67
CA VAL A 73 7.68 4.44 7.13
C VAL A 73 6.79 5.09 8.17
N ASP A 74 7.25 6.21 8.73
CA ASP A 74 6.52 6.96 9.76
C ASP A 74 5.42 7.83 9.17
N PHE A 75 5.70 8.46 8.03
CA PHE A 75 4.80 9.39 7.36
C PHE A 75 4.44 8.89 5.95
N PRO A 76 3.14 8.77 5.63
CA PRO A 76 2.72 8.27 4.35
C PRO A 76 3.15 9.25 3.24
N ARG A 77 3.43 8.69 2.07
CA ARG A 77 3.79 9.48 0.89
C ARG A 77 2.65 10.45 0.52
N GLY A 78 3.00 11.70 0.23
CA GLY A 78 2.06 12.81 0.03
C GLY A 78 1.76 13.63 1.29
N SER A 79 2.28 13.23 2.46
CA SER A 79 2.28 14.07 3.66
C SER A 79 3.28 15.23 3.54
N ILE A 80 3.22 16.19 4.46
CA ILE A 80 4.17 17.31 4.52
C ILE A 80 5.59 16.78 4.77
N GLU A 81 5.70 15.74 5.60
CA GLU A 81 6.96 15.13 6.00
C GLU A 81 7.54 14.19 4.92
N ASN A 82 6.67 13.64 4.06
CA ASN A 82 7.05 12.76 2.95
C ASN A 82 6.36 13.20 1.64
N PRO A 83 6.73 14.38 1.09
CA PRO A 83 6.02 14.99 -0.03
C PRO A 83 6.27 14.24 -1.34
N ILE A 84 5.32 14.36 -2.27
CA ILE A 84 5.50 13.92 -3.66
C ILE A 84 6.18 15.07 -4.41
N PRO A 85 7.32 14.84 -5.09
CA PRO A 85 7.96 15.86 -5.91
C PRO A 85 7.04 16.35 -7.04
N ASP A 86 7.12 17.64 -7.38
CA ASP A 86 6.27 18.27 -8.42
C ASP A 86 6.35 17.56 -9.79
N GLU A 87 7.54 17.06 -10.13
CA GLU A 87 7.80 16.30 -11.35
C GLU A 87 6.95 15.03 -11.47
N GLU A 88 6.55 14.43 -10.33
CA GLU A 88 5.66 13.27 -10.30
C GLU A 88 4.20 13.66 -10.05
N LEU A 89 3.96 14.75 -9.33
CA LEU A 89 2.62 15.23 -8.99
C LEU A 89 1.83 15.67 -10.23
N VAL A 90 2.46 16.43 -11.13
CA VAL A 90 1.79 17.01 -12.31
C VAL A 90 1.28 15.94 -13.29
N PRO A 91 2.07 14.91 -13.66
CA PRO A 91 1.55 13.80 -14.46
C PRO A 91 0.38 13.07 -13.79
N GLY A 92 0.46 12.82 -12.48
CA GLY A 92 -0.59 12.13 -11.73
C GLY A 92 -1.92 12.88 -11.73
N LEU A 93 -1.89 14.21 -11.59
CA LEU A 93 -3.10 15.05 -11.61
C LEU A 93 -3.82 15.01 -12.96
N LYS A 94 -3.07 14.95 -14.06
CA LYS A 94 -3.64 14.89 -15.42
C LYS A 94 -4.40 13.59 -15.68
N LEU A 95 -3.95 12.47 -15.10
CA LEU A 95 -4.62 11.18 -15.24
C LEU A 95 -5.98 11.14 -14.53
N LEU A 96 -6.18 11.97 -13.50
CA LEU A 96 -7.43 12.04 -12.73
C LEU A 96 -8.48 12.97 -13.35
N LEU A 97 -8.11 13.81 -14.33
CA LEU A 97 -8.98 14.78 -14.98
C LEU A 97 -9.50 14.33 -16.35
N GLN A 98 -9.25 13.07 -16.73
CA GLN A 98 -9.77 12.42 -17.94
C GLN A 98 -10.85 11.41 -17.58
#